data_AF-A0A166JTI4-F1
#
_entry.id   AF-A0A166JTI4-F1
#
_cell.length_a   1.000
_cell.length_b   1.000
_cell.length_c   1.000
_cell.angle_alpha   90.00
_cell.angle_beta   90.00
_cell.angle_gamma   90.00
#
_symmetry.space_group_name_H-M   'P 1'
#
loop_
_entity.id
_entity.type
_entity.pdbx_description
1 polymer ?
#
loop_
_entity_poly.entity_id
_entity_poly.type
_entity_poly.pdbx_seq_one_letter_code
_entity_poly.pdbx_strand_id
1 'polypeptide(L)'
;MLARSRQGIPDTVSSDVRCISSRGSLTDWRILQELLRGEDVVGGLAAGVELISAHGSVIASLPGHPPQHELARSILDVRGLLSAARDDVIGKPFAESIKSALRTEWWPSLNSLQKAAYRASSVSERGIYKEVMLEWMGLGHDVGLDGKERKRHEHEAAQRCSWAACMWHRTTPGESVKLKACQGCGQVRYCGRECQKSDWNKGGHRTKCRRLK
;
A
#
# COMPACT_ATOMS: atom_id res chain seq x y z
N MET A 1 -19.78 50.71 20.15
CA MET A 1 -20.21 49.43 20.74
C MET A 1 -20.13 48.34 19.68
N LEU A 2 -19.73 47.13 20.08
CA LEU A 2 -19.56 45.88 19.31
C LEU A 2 -18.17 45.64 18.68
N ALA A 3 -17.23 45.24 19.54
CA ALA A 3 -16.03 44.49 19.14
C ALA A 3 -16.37 42.99 19.03
N ARG A 4 -16.05 42.36 17.89
CA ARG A 4 -16.21 40.92 17.68
C ARG A 4 -14.98 40.17 18.20
N SER A 5 -15.21 39.29 19.16
CA SER A 5 -14.22 38.39 19.76
C SER A 5 -13.81 37.30 18.78
N ARG A 6 -12.50 37.13 18.53
CA ARG A 6 -11.93 35.97 17.83
C ARG A 6 -11.63 34.90 18.87
N GLN A 7 -12.36 33.79 18.84
CA GLN A 7 -11.99 32.59 19.59
C GLN A 7 -10.89 31.87 18.83
N GLY A 8 -9.72 31.75 19.46
CA GLY A 8 -8.62 30.92 18.99
C GLY A 8 -8.94 29.44 19.19
N ILE A 9 -8.60 28.63 18.19
CA ILE A 9 -8.64 27.17 18.24
C ILE A 9 -7.33 26.72 18.92
N PRO A 10 -7.35 25.84 19.94
CA PRO A 10 -6.14 25.39 20.60
C PRO A 10 -5.42 24.31 19.78
N ASP A 11 -4.17 24.59 19.41
CA ASP A 11 -3.20 23.66 18.82
C ASP A 11 -2.72 22.64 19.87
N THR A 12 -3.39 21.48 19.99
CA THR A 12 -2.94 20.39 20.89
C THR A 12 -3.29 19.00 20.36
N VAL A 13 -2.70 18.56 19.23
CA VAL A 13 -2.74 17.13 18.82
C VAL A 13 -1.42 16.65 18.18
N SER A 14 -0.29 17.35 18.33
CA SER A 14 0.92 17.05 17.51
C SER A 14 2.13 16.47 18.27
N SER A 15 2.07 16.29 19.60
CA SER A 15 3.25 15.94 20.41
C SER A 15 3.30 14.52 20.98
N ASP A 16 2.20 13.77 21.02
CA ASP A 16 2.11 12.65 21.97
C ASP A 16 2.58 11.28 21.45
N VAL A 17 2.96 11.16 20.18
CA VAL A 17 3.38 9.87 19.59
C VAL A 17 4.84 9.50 19.94
N ARG A 18 5.63 10.42 20.52
CA ARG A 18 7.08 10.19 20.73
C ARG A 18 7.47 9.44 22.00
N CYS A 19 6.51 9.04 22.85
CA CYS A 19 6.82 8.48 24.19
C CYS A 19 6.50 6.98 24.36
N ILE A 20 6.37 6.20 23.29
CA ILE A 20 6.15 4.74 23.38
C ILE A 20 7.47 3.99 23.18
N SER A 21 8.43 4.22 24.06
CA SER A 21 9.66 3.41 24.15
C SER A 21 10.12 3.47 25.60
N SER A 22 9.82 2.50 26.44
CA SER A 22 10.62 1.26 26.47
C SER A 22 9.99 0.14 27.32
N ARG A 23 8.74 0.32 27.78
CA ARG A 23 7.86 -0.69 28.41
C ARG A 23 6.46 -0.07 28.34
N GLY A 24 5.68 -0.39 27.31
CA GLY A 24 4.32 0.11 27.18
C GLY A 24 3.54 -0.27 28.45
N SER A 25 3.03 0.72 29.17
CA SER A 25 2.12 0.45 30.28
C SER A 25 0.88 -0.23 29.70
N LEU A 26 0.26 -1.17 30.43
CA LEU A 26 -0.98 -1.84 30.01
C LEU A 26 -2.12 -0.85 29.67
N THR A 27 -2.02 0.40 30.14
CA THR A 27 -2.92 1.51 29.79
C THR A 27 -2.73 2.03 28.36
N ASP A 28 -1.53 1.95 27.78
CA ASP A 28 -1.23 2.51 26.45
C ASP A 28 -1.87 1.69 25.32
N TRP A 29 -1.86 0.36 25.43
CA TRP A 29 -2.44 -0.50 24.39
C TRP A 29 -3.96 -0.44 24.33
N ARG A 30 -4.64 -0.25 25.47
CA ARG A 30 -6.10 -0.08 25.49
C ARG A 30 -6.53 1.21 24.78
N ILE A 31 -5.83 2.31 25.06
CA ILE A 31 -6.09 3.60 24.39
C ILE A 31 -5.82 3.48 22.89
N LEU A 32 -4.72 2.83 22.50
CA LEU A 32 -4.40 2.62 21.09
C LEU A 32 -5.42 1.72 20.38
N GLN A 33 -5.96 0.68 21.03
CA GLN A 33 -7.00 -0.17 20.43
C GLN A 33 -8.34 0.55 20.25
N GLU A 34 -8.69 1.46 21.16
CA GLU A 34 -9.90 2.26 21.05
C GLU A 34 -9.78 3.31 19.94
N LEU A 35 -8.56 3.81 19.69
CA LEU A 35 -8.32 4.90 18.74
C LEU A 35 -7.90 4.43 17.34
N LEU A 36 -7.22 3.29 17.23
CA LEU A 36 -6.55 2.84 16.00
C LEU A 36 -6.78 1.35 15.76
N ARG A 37 -7.52 1.04 14.71
CA ARG A 37 -7.61 -0.34 14.20
C ARG A 37 -6.40 -0.62 13.31
N GLY A 38 -5.87 -1.82 13.37
CA GLY A 38 -4.74 -2.21 12.54
C GLY A 38 -5.05 -2.09 11.04
N GLU A 39 -6.30 -2.32 10.64
CA GLU A 39 -6.74 -2.13 9.25
C GLU A 39 -6.58 -0.67 8.79
N ASP A 40 -6.91 0.31 9.64
CA ASP A 40 -6.82 1.73 9.29
C ASP A 40 -5.37 2.17 9.16
N VAL A 41 -4.49 1.67 10.04
CA VAL A 41 -3.03 1.91 9.98
C VAL A 41 -2.48 1.38 8.66
N VAL A 42 -2.75 0.12 8.33
CA VAL A 42 -2.26 -0.49 7.07
C VAL A 42 -2.87 0.19 5.85
N GLY A 43 -4.15 0.54 5.88
CA GLY A 43 -4.82 1.26 4.80
C GLY A 43 -4.19 2.64 4.55
N GLY A 44 -3.87 3.38 5.61
CA GLY A 44 -3.15 4.66 5.52
C GLY A 44 -1.75 4.51 4.92
N LEU A 45 -0.97 3.54 5.39
CA LEU A 45 0.36 3.26 4.83
C LEU A 45 0.29 2.83 3.36
N ALA A 46 -0.64 1.93 3.02
CA ALA A 46 -0.84 1.46 1.65
C ALA A 46 -1.24 2.61 0.71
N ALA A 47 -2.13 3.50 1.15
CA ALA A 47 -2.48 4.71 0.40
C ALA A 47 -1.27 5.62 0.18
N GLY A 48 -0.39 5.77 1.18
CA GLY A 48 0.89 6.47 1.04
C GLY A 48 1.80 5.81 0.01
N VAL A 49 1.93 4.48 0.03
CA VAL A 49 2.73 3.73 -0.94
C VAL A 49 2.18 3.91 -2.36
N GLU A 50 0.87 3.85 -2.55
CA GLU A 50 0.22 4.08 -3.84
C GLU A 50 0.41 5.53 -4.33
N LEU A 51 0.31 6.51 -3.44
CA LEU A 51 0.56 7.92 -3.75
C LEU A 51 1.99 8.13 -4.27
N ILE A 52 2.99 7.57 -3.58
CA ILE A 52 4.39 7.62 -4.03
C ILE A 52 4.57 6.84 -5.34
N SER A 53 3.93 5.69 -5.49
CA SER A 53 4.02 4.89 -6.72
C SER A 53 3.46 5.62 -7.94
N ALA A 54 2.41 6.41 -7.76
CA ALA A 54 1.76 7.17 -8.83
C ALA A 54 2.46 8.51 -9.13
N HIS A 55 2.98 9.20 -8.09
CA HIS A 55 3.39 10.60 -8.18
C HIS A 55 4.79 10.89 -7.60
N GLY A 56 5.61 9.87 -7.34
CA GLY A 56 6.89 9.99 -6.63
C GLY A 56 7.83 11.06 -7.18
N SER A 57 7.93 11.22 -8.51
CA SER A 57 8.79 12.26 -9.13
C SER A 57 8.28 13.68 -8.91
N VAL A 58 6.97 13.88 -8.93
CA VAL A 58 6.33 15.18 -8.64
C VAL A 58 6.50 15.51 -7.16
N ILE A 59 6.23 14.53 -6.30
CA ILE A 59 6.35 14.66 -4.83
C ILE A 59 7.78 15.00 -4.41
N ALA A 60 8.78 14.39 -5.03
CA ALA A 60 10.19 14.67 -4.78
C ALA A 60 10.61 16.11 -5.05
N SER A 61 9.87 16.78 -5.93
CA SER A 61 10.17 18.14 -6.40
C SER A 61 9.47 19.21 -5.57
N LEU A 62 8.62 18.82 -4.60
CA LEU A 62 7.93 19.75 -3.72
C LEU A 62 8.89 20.29 -2.63
N PRO A 63 8.84 21.59 -2.30
CA PRO A 63 9.64 22.14 -1.21
C PRO A 63 9.16 21.62 0.15
N GLY A 64 10.08 21.09 0.97
CA GLY A 64 9.78 20.55 2.32
C GLY A 64 10.50 19.24 2.62
N HIS A 65 10.09 18.56 3.69
CA HIS A 65 10.53 17.19 3.94
C HIS A 65 9.92 16.26 2.88
N PRO A 66 10.72 15.45 2.17
CA PRO A 66 10.18 14.60 1.13
C PRO A 66 9.25 13.54 1.74
N PRO A 67 7.98 13.45 1.32
CA PRO A 67 6.99 12.54 1.89
C PRO A 67 7.41 11.06 1.92
N GLN A 68 8.36 10.64 1.09
CA GLN A 68 8.91 9.29 1.12
C GLN A 68 9.68 8.95 2.41
N HIS A 69 10.40 9.91 2.98
CA HIS A 69 11.15 9.68 4.22
C HIS A 69 10.19 9.59 5.41
N GLU A 70 9.17 10.44 5.41
CA GLU A 70 8.12 10.38 6.42
C GLU A 70 7.37 9.06 6.36
N LEU A 71 6.97 8.62 5.16
CA LEU A 71 6.31 7.33 4.99
C LEU A 71 7.21 6.15 5.42
N ALA A 72 8.48 6.13 4.98
CA ALA A 72 9.41 5.08 5.39
C ALA A 72 9.57 5.03 6.91
N ARG A 73 9.65 6.21 7.55
CA ARG A 73 9.71 6.31 9.01
C ARG A 73 8.43 5.84 9.68
N SER A 74 7.26 6.21 9.17
CA SER A 74 5.97 5.70 9.68
C SER A 74 5.86 4.19 9.56
N ILE A 75 6.35 3.60 8.46
CA ILE A 75 6.40 2.14 8.33
C ILE A 75 7.32 1.55 9.39
N LEU A 76 8.51 2.11 9.61
CA LEU A 76 9.45 1.67 10.63
C LEU A 76 8.86 1.76 12.05
N ASP A 77 8.18 2.87 12.37
CA ASP A 77 7.52 3.06 13.67
C ASP A 77 6.43 1.98 13.88
N VAL A 78 5.65 1.67 12.84
CA VAL A 78 4.64 0.59 12.88
C VAL A 78 5.29 -0.78 13.07
N ARG A 79 6.46 -1.05 12.49
CA ARG A 79 7.22 -2.29 12.73
C ARG A 79 7.63 -2.40 14.21
N GLY A 80 8.10 -1.31 14.80
CA GLY A 80 8.41 -1.25 16.23
C GLY A 80 7.19 -1.52 17.11
N LEU A 81 6.07 -0.86 16.82
CA LEU A 81 4.80 -1.09 17.53
C LEU A 81 4.31 -2.53 17.38
N LEU A 82 4.36 -3.09 16.17
CA LEU A 82 3.97 -4.47 15.89
C LEU A 82 4.82 -5.46 16.69
N SER A 83 6.14 -5.24 16.74
CA SER A 83 7.04 -6.09 17.54
C SER A 83 6.70 -6.05 19.02
N ALA A 84 6.37 -4.87 19.56
CA ALA A 84 5.97 -4.73 20.96
C ALA A 84 4.59 -5.33 21.26
N ALA A 85 3.64 -5.23 20.32
CA ALA A 85 2.28 -5.72 20.46
C ALA A 85 2.16 -7.24 20.34
N ARG A 86 3.08 -7.91 19.63
CA ARG A 86 3.01 -9.34 19.32
C ARG A 86 3.00 -10.24 20.55
N ASP A 87 3.83 -9.90 21.53
CA ASP A 87 4.03 -10.69 22.75
C ASP A 87 3.15 -10.20 23.91
N ASP A 88 2.45 -9.08 23.74
CA ASP A 88 1.54 -8.51 24.72
C ASP A 88 0.12 -9.06 24.54
N VAL A 89 -0.51 -9.50 25.64
CA VAL A 89 -1.87 -10.08 25.60
C VAL A 89 -2.91 -9.07 25.11
N ILE A 90 -2.74 -7.79 25.46
CA ILE A 90 -3.61 -6.70 25.02
C ILE A 90 -3.23 -6.28 23.60
N GLY A 91 -1.95 -6.23 23.24
CA GLY A 91 -1.49 -5.84 21.90
C GLY A 91 -1.81 -6.87 20.80
N LYS A 92 -1.94 -8.15 21.14
CA LYS A 92 -2.10 -9.24 20.16
C LYS A 92 -3.26 -9.08 19.17
N PRO A 93 -4.48 -8.68 19.56
CA PRO A 93 -5.55 -8.40 18.60
C PRO A 93 -5.20 -7.30 17.60
N PHE A 94 -4.48 -6.26 18.02
CA PHE A 94 -4.00 -5.21 17.12
C PHE A 94 -2.97 -5.77 16.12
N ALA A 95 -2.02 -6.58 16.60
CA ALA A 95 -1.04 -7.23 15.72
C ALA A 95 -1.69 -8.18 14.69
N GLU A 96 -2.71 -8.94 15.09
CA GLU A 96 -3.45 -9.81 14.17
C GLU A 96 -4.29 -9.01 13.16
N SER A 97 -4.86 -7.88 13.58
CA SER A 97 -5.55 -6.93 12.70
C SER A 97 -4.61 -6.34 11.64
N ILE A 98 -3.42 -5.86 12.03
CA ILE A 98 -2.35 -5.41 11.11
C ILE A 98 -2.00 -6.52 10.12
N LYS A 99 -1.75 -7.74 10.61
CA LYS A 99 -1.40 -8.89 9.77
C LYS A 99 -2.50 -9.25 8.77
N SER A 100 -3.76 -9.21 9.20
CA SER A 100 -4.92 -9.46 8.35
C SER A 100 -5.00 -8.44 7.21
N ALA A 101 -4.85 -7.15 7.53
CA ALA A 101 -4.86 -6.10 6.53
C ALA A 101 -3.66 -6.20 5.56
N LEU A 102 -2.46 -6.50 6.07
CA LEU A 102 -1.26 -6.66 5.23
C LEU A 102 -1.41 -7.80 4.21
N ARG A 103 -2.12 -8.89 4.52
CA ARG A 103 -2.41 -9.96 3.53
C ARG A 103 -3.17 -9.45 2.31
N THR A 104 -3.93 -8.38 2.45
CA THR A 104 -4.70 -7.80 1.35
C THR A 104 -3.89 -6.74 0.61
N GLU A 105 -3.21 -5.85 1.33
CA GLU A 105 -2.60 -4.65 0.74
C GLU A 105 -1.11 -4.81 0.39
N TRP A 106 -0.38 -5.67 1.10
CA TRP A 106 1.09 -5.69 1.05
C TRP A 106 1.65 -5.90 -0.36
N TRP A 107 1.24 -6.98 -1.03
CA TRP A 107 1.77 -7.31 -2.35
C TRP A 107 1.28 -6.36 -3.46
N PRO A 108 -0.02 -6.01 -3.56
CA PRO A 108 -0.47 -4.99 -4.52
C PRO A 108 0.33 -3.69 -4.43
N SER A 109 0.48 -3.13 -3.23
CA SER A 109 1.23 -1.89 -3.01
C SER A 109 2.73 -2.05 -3.31
N LEU A 110 3.35 -3.16 -2.89
CA LEU A 110 4.75 -3.44 -3.21
C LEU A 110 4.98 -3.55 -4.72
N ASN A 111 4.07 -4.20 -5.44
CA ASN A 111 4.13 -4.36 -6.89
C ASN A 111 3.92 -3.01 -7.62
N SER A 112 3.04 -2.14 -7.12
CA SER A 112 2.91 -0.76 -7.61
C SER A 112 4.22 0.00 -7.46
N LEU A 113 4.85 -0.09 -6.30
CA LEU A 113 6.11 0.59 -5.99
C LEU A 113 7.26 0.07 -6.87
N GLN A 114 7.36 -1.25 -7.06
CA GLN A 114 8.33 -1.88 -7.96
C GLN A 114 8.15 -1.42 -9.42
N LYS A 115 6.91 -1.31 -9.89
CA LYS A 115 6.62 -0.80 -11.24
C LYS A 115 6.98 0.67 -11.39
N ALA A 116 6.76 1.49 -10.35
CA ALA A 116 7.15 2.89 -10.35
C ALA A 116 8.67 3.04 -10.39
N ALA A 117 9.38 2.30 -9.53
CA ALA A 117 10.84 2.26 -9.51
C ALA A 117 11.44 1.82 -10.85
N TYR A 118 10.81 0.85 -11.53
CA TYR A 118 11.25 0.41 -12.85
C TYR A 118 11.08 1.49 -13.95
N ARG A 119 10.05 2.35 -13.82
CA ARG A 119 9.78 3.45 -14.77
C ARG A 119 10.59 4.71 -14.47
N ALA A 120 11.17 4.82 -13.28
CA ALA A 120 11.95 5.97 -12.85
C ALA A 120 13.16 6.18 -13.77
N SER A 121 13.31 7.41 -14.26
CA SER A 121 14.31 7.73 -15.28
C SER A 121 15.67 8.02 -14.65
N SER A 122 15.69 8.62 -13.47
CA SER A 122 16.93 9.03 -12.79
C SER A 122 17.31 8.13 -11.61
N VAL A 123 18.58 8.18 -11.21
CA VAL A 123 19.08 7.47 -10.02
C VAL A 123 18.46 8.05 -8.75
N SER A 124 18.28 9.37 -8.68
CA SER A 124 17.66 10.05 -7.55
C SER A 124 16.20 9.63 -7.38
N GLU A 125 15.42 9.56 -8.46
CA GLU A 125 14.05 9.06 -8.42
C GLU A 125 14.00 7.61 -7.95
N ARG A 126 14.91 6.75 -8.42
CA ARG A 126 14.99 5.35 -7.94
C ARG A 126 15.28 5.25 -6.44
N GLY A 127 16.05 6.19 -5.88
CA GLY A 127 16.33 6.28 -4.45
C GLY A 127 15.07 6.43 -3.59
N ILE A 128 14.10 7.23 -4.05
CA ILE A 128 12.82 7.48 -3.37
C ILE A 128 12.07 6.18 -3.12
N TYR A 129 11.93 5.36 -4.16
CA TYR A 129 11.20 4.10 -4.06
C TYR A 129 11.94 3.07 -3.22
N LYS A 130 13.28 3.09 -3.25
CA LYS A 130 14.11 2.07 -2.60
C LYS A 130 13.92 2.05 -1.09
N GLU A 131 13.85 3.22 -0.46
CA GLU A 131 13.71 3.34 0.99
C GLU A 131 12.33 2.84 1.46
N VAL A 132 11.26 3.35 0.87
CA VAL A 132 9.88 2.90 1.17
C VAL A 132 9.72 1.41 0.89
N MET A 133 10.32 0.90 -0.20
CA MET A 133 10.27 -0.51 -0.55
C MET A 133 10.98 -1.38 0.47
N LEU A 134 12.14 -0.95 0.97
CA LEU A 134 12.88 -1.67 2.00
C LEU A 134 12.03 -1.83 3.27
N GLU A 135 11.45 -0.74 3.77
CA GLU A 135 10.65 -0.77 4.99
C GLU A 135 9.33 -1.52 4.80
N TRP A 136 8.65 -1.34 3.66
CA TRP A 136 7.41 -2.07 3.35
C TRP A 136 7.64 -3.58 3.19
N MET A 137 8.77 -3.98 2.60
CA MET A 137 9.19 -5.39 2.56
C MET A 137 9.50 -5.92 3.96
N GLY A 138 10.19 -5.13 4.78
CA GLY A 138 10.49 -5.47 6.18
C GLY A 138 9.22 -5.71 6.99
N LEU A 139 8.24 -4.82 6.90
CA LEU A 139 6.95 -4.96 7.59
C LEU A 139 6.22 -6.26 7.18
N GLY A 140 6.19 -6.59 5.89
CA GLY A 140 5.62 -7.86 5.42
C GLY A 140 6.36 -9.09 5.98
N HIS A 141 7.69 -9.04 6.01
CA HIS A 141 8.51 -10.11 6.58
C HIS A 141 8.23 -10.32 8.08
N ASP A 142 8.07 -9.24 8.85
CA ASP A 142 7.84 -9.29 10.31
C ASP A 142 6.53 -10.02 10.68
N VAL A 143 5.52 -9.98 9.80
CA VAL A 143 4.25 -10.74 9.93
C VAL A 143 4.25 -12.09 9.19
N GLY A 144 5.36 -12.47 8.54
CA GLY A 144 5.53 -13.74 7.83
C GLY A 144 4.91 -13.77 6.42
N LEU A 145 4.78 -12.63 5.76
CA LEU A 145 4.44 -12.55 4.34
C LEU A 145 5.69 -12.72 3.49
N ASP A 146 5.62 -13.63 2.51
CA ASP A 146 6.76 -14.04 1.70
C ASP A 146 6.36 -14.19 0.22
N GLY A 147 7.22 -14.87 -0.55
CA GLY A 147 6.96 -15.16 -1.96
C GLY A 147 5.69 -15.99 -2.24
N LYS A 148 5.11 -16.68 -1.24
CA LYS A 148 3.82 -17.36 -1.38
C LYS A 148 2.68 -16.35 -1.49
N GLU A 149 2.75 -15.25 -0.74
CA GLU A 149 1.73 -14.19 -0.81
C GLU A 149 1.72 -13.55 -2.19
N ARG A 150 2.92 -13.30 -2.75
CA ARG A 150 3.06 -12.90 -4.16
C ARG A 150 2.34 -13.87 -5.11
N LYS A 151 2.59 -15.19 -4.98
CA LYS A 151 1.96 -16.19 -5.86
C LYS A 151 0.45 -16.23 -5.70
N ARG A 152 -0.06 -16.09 -4.47
CA ARG A 152 -1.50 -16.01 -4.17
C ARG A 152 -2.12 -14.84 -4.91
N HIS A 153 -1.56 -13.64 -4.77
CA HIS A 153 -2.07 -12.45 -5.46
C HIS A 153 -1.94 -12.55 -6.99
N GLU A 154 -0.84 -13.09 -7.51
CA GLU A 154 -0.68 -13.35 -8.95
C GLU A 154 -1.76 -14.33 -9.45
N HIS A 155 -2.08 -15.37 -8.68
CA HIS A 155 -3.15 -16.31 -8.98
C HIS A 155 -4.53 -15.63 -8.98
N GLU A 156 -4.86 -14.88 -7.93
CA GLU A 156 -6.11 -14.12 -7.81
C GLU A 156 -6.23 -13.06 -8.92
N ALA A 157 -5.14 -12.39 -9.30
CA ALA A 157 -5.12 -11.46 -10.44
C ALA A 157 -5.36 -12.18 -11.77
N ALA A 158 -4.82 -13.39 -11.94
CA ALA A 158 -5.06 -14.22 -13.11
C ALA A 158 -6.51 -14.74 -13.19
N GLN A 159 -7.27 -14.67 -12.10
CA GLN A 159 -8.70 -15.00 -12.07
C GLN A 159 -9.60 -13.79 -12.35
N ARG A 160 -9.04 -12.62 -12.65
CA ARG A 160 -9.79 -11.37 -12.88
C ARG A 160 -9.47 -10.78 -14.25
N CYS A 161 -10.37 -9.93 -14.75
CA CYS A 161 -10.14 -9.18 -15.99
C CYS A 161 -9.10 -8.08 -15.74
N SER A 162 -8.10 -7.97 -16.61
CA SER A 162 -7.04 -6.97 -16.46
C SER A 162 -7.47 -5.55 -16.85
N TRP A 163 -8.61 -5.39 -17.52
CA TRP A 163 -9.13 -4.06 -17.88
C TRP A 163 -9.79 -3.36 -16.67
N ALA A 164 -9.22 -2.24 -16.23
CA ALA A 164 -9.60 -1.58 -14.98
C ALA A 164 -11.08 -1.16 -14.88
N ALA A 165 -11.71 -0.79 -16.00
CA ALA A 165 -13.13 -0.41 -16.04
C ALA A 165 -14.08 -1.59 -16.21
N CYS A 166 -13.58 -2.83 -16.22
CA CYS A 166 -14.41 -4.02 -16.29
C CYS A 166 -14.97 -4.37 -14.91
N MET A 167 -16.24 -4.82 -14.84
CA MET A 167 -16.82 -5.30 -13.58
C MET A 167 -16.02 -6.46 -12.96
N TRP A 168 -15.47 -7.35 -13.80
CA TRP A 168 -14.65 -8.49 -13.37
C TRP A 168 -13.19 -8.12 -13.07
N HIS A 169 -12.85 -6.83 -13.03
CA HIS A 169 -11.52 -6.39 -12.62
C HIS A 169 -11.31 -6.56 -11.12
N ARG A 170 -12.37 -6.31 -10.35
CA ARG A 170 -12.33 -6.39 -8.88
C ARG A 170 -12.93 -7.68 -8.35
N THR A 171 -13.73 -8.38 -9.16
CA THR A 171 -14.41 -9.63 -8.78
C THR A 171 -14.00 -10.78 -9.69
N THR A 172 -13.82 -11.96 -9.10
CA THR A 172 -13.64 -13.19 -9.87
C THR A 172 -14.94 -13.50 -10.60
N PRO A 173 -14.94 -13.65 -11.93
CA PRO A 173 -16.11 -14.07 -12.67
C PRO A 173 -16.58 -15.46 -12.22
N GLY A 174 -17.88 -15.72 -12.29
CA GLY A 174 -18.42 -17.07 -12.11
C GLY A 174 -17.98 -18.02 -13.25
N GLU A 175 -18.24 -19.32 -13.08
CA GLU A 175 -17.77 -20.39 -13.98
C GLU A 175 -18.16 -20.21 -15.46
N SER A 176 -19.23 -19.45 -15.74
CA SER A 176 -19.70 -19.17 -17.09
C SER A 176 -18.78 -18.22 -17.89
N VAL A 177 -17.93 -17.44 -17.23
CA VAL A 177 -17.07 -16.44 -17.88
C VAL A 177 -15.63 -16.92 -17.90
N LYS A 178 -15.21 -17.46 -19.06
CA LYS A 178 -13.83 -17.90 -19.27
C LYS A 178 -12.93 -16.73 -19.69
N LEU A 179 -12.00 -16.38 -18.81
CA LEU A 179 -10.99 -15.37 -19.11
C LEU A 179 -9.97 -15.88 -20.14
N LYS A 180 -9.66 -15.07 -21.15
CA LYS A 180 -8.70 -15.36 -22.22
C LYS A 180 -7.40 -14.61 -21.99
N ALA A 181 -6.28 -15.32 -22.01
CA ALA A 181 -4.96 -14.70 -21.91
C ALA A 181 -4.62 -13.86 -23.14
N CYS A 182 -3.85 -12.78 -22.95
CA CYS A 182 -3.29 -12.02 -24.05
C CYS A 182 -2.40 -12.93 -24.90
N GLN A 183 -2.71 -13.05 -26.19
CA GLN A 183 -1.94 -13.86 -27.15
C GLN A 183 -0.52 -13.33 -27.40
N GLY A 184 -0.22 -12.10 -26.98
CA GLY A 184 1.12 -11.53 -27.10
C GLY A 184 2.04 -11.95 -25.97
N CYS A 185 1.67 -11.66 -24.72
CA CYS A 185 2.54 -11.90 -23.56
C CYS A 185 2.12 -13.05 -22.67
N GLY A 186 0.88 -13.53 -22.74
CA GLY A 186 0.32 -14.55 -21.85
C GLY A 186 0.10 -14.10 -20.38
N GLN A 187 0.52 -12.89 -20.00
CA GLN A 187 0.57 -12.46 -18.60
C GLN A 187 -0.75 -11.91 -18.04
N VAL A 188 -1.56 -11.29 -18.89
CA VAL A 188 -2.83 -10.65 -18.52
C VAL A 188 -3.99 -11.38 -19.16
N ARG A 189 -5.17 -11.31 -18.53
CA ARG A 189 -6.36 -12.04 -18.96
C ARG A 189 -7.57 -11.12 -19.08
N TYR A 190 -8.44 -11.41 -20.03
CA TYR A 190 -9.60 -10.60 -20.35
C TYR A 190 -10.85 -11.46 -20.48
N CYS A 191 -11.99 -10.96 -20.03
CA CYS A 191 -13.27 -11.65 -20.24
C CYS A 191 -13.69 -11.71 -21.73
N GLY A 192 -13.10 -10.87 -22.57
CA GLY A 192 -13.41 -10.81 -24.00
C GLY A 192 -12.54 -9.84 -24.78
N ARG A 193 -12.70 -9.85 -26.10
CA ARG A 193 -11.91 -9.04 -27.04
C ARG A 193 -12.08 -7.53 -26.80
N GLU A 194 -13.24 -7.10 -26.35
CA GLU A 194 -13.53 -5.68 -26.10
C GLU A 194 -12.75 -5.14 -24.90
N CYS A 195 -12.63 -5.91 -23.81
CA CYS A 195 -11.77 -5.54 -22.69
C CYS A 195 -10.29 -5.54 -23.10
N GLN A 196 -9.85 -6.50 -23.91
CA GLN A 196 -8.48 -6.51 -24.42
C GLN A 196 -8.18 -5.26 -25.29
N LYS A 197 -9.06 -4.91 -26.23
CA LYS A 197 -8.89 -3.70 -27.07
C LYS A 197 -8.90 -2.42 -26.22
N SER A 198 -9.80 -2.34 -25.24
CA SER A 198 -9.89 -1.19 -24.34
C SER A 198 -8.61 -1.03 -23.52
N ASP A 199 -8.11 -2.12 -22.95
CA ASP A 199 -6.85 -2.12 -22.19
C ASP A 199 -5.62 -1.85 -23.08
N TRP A 200 -5.66 -2.31 -24.34
CA TRP A 200 -4.63 -2.03 -25.34
C TRP A 200 -4.53 -0.54 -25.66
N ASN A 201 -5.67 0.10 -25.94
CA ASN A 201 -5.72 1.48 -26.41
C ASN A 201 -5.73 2.51 -25.26
N LYS A 202 -6.39 2.19 -24.14
CA LYS A 202 -6.64 3.11 -23.03
C LYS A 202 -5.92 2.71 -21.73
N GLY A 203 -5.71 1.42 -21.50
CA GLY A 203 -5.08 0.91 -20.26
C GLY A 203 -3.55 0.83 -20.29
N GLY A 204 -2.95 1.17 -21.43
CA GLY A 204 -1.50 1.15 -21.60
C GLY A 204 -0.92 -0.27 -21.64
N HIS A 205 -1.71 -1.31 -21.92
CA HIS A 205 -1.15 -2.64 -22.10
C HIS A 205 -0.21 -2.69 -23.32
N ARG A 206 -0.49 -1.91 -24.36
CA ARG A 206 0.35 -1.80 -25.57
C ARG A 206 1.82 -1.51 -25.25
N THR A 207 2.12 -0.66 -24.28
CA THR A 207 3.52 -0.30 -23.94
C THR A 207 4.23 -1.34 -23.09
N LYS A 208 3.47 -2.23 -22.43
CA LYS A 208 3.98 -3.25 -21.48
C LYS A 208 4.04 -4.65 -22.08
N CYS A 209 3.34 -4.88 -23.20
CA CYS A 209 3.25 -6.21 -23.81
C CYS A 209 4.62 -6.65 -24.35
N ARG A 210 5.16 -7.75 -23.80
CA ARG A 210 6.48 -8.29 -24.15
C ARG A 210 6.64 -8.70 -25.63
N ARG A 211 5.55 -8.90 -26.38
CA ARG A 211 5.61 -9.14 -27.83
C ARG A 211 6.09 -7.91 -28.62
N LEU A 212 6.04 -6.72 -28.02
CA LEU A 212 6.49 -5.47 -28.65
C LEU A 212 7.88 -5.02 -28.14
N LYS A 213 8.60 -5.90 -27.42
CA LYS A 213 10.04 -5.76 -27.22
C LYS A 213 10.78 -6.63 -28.23
#